data_AF-A0A653BFL4-F1
#
_entry.id   AF-A0A653BFL4-F1
#
_cell.length_a   1.000
_cell.length_b   1.000
_cell.length_c   1.000
_cell.angle_alpha   90.00
_cell.angle_beta   90.00
_cell.angle_gamma   90.00
#
_symmetry.space_group_name_H-M   'P 1'
#
loop_
_entity.id
_entity.type
_entity.pdbx_description
1 polymer ?
#
loop_
_entity_poly.entity_id
_entity_poly.type
_entity_poly.pdbx_seq_one_letter_code
_entity_poly.pdbx_strand_id
1 'polypeptide(L)'
;MMPWQGNSDTLIDRFDGRAHLDYIPPVKKEEETELSQEERQLNYERYRIIAQNSFLGINEEKFLKQLQIEEQFGYTEFHQKGKKEQKSGGAAIGFNYDEGT
;
A
#
# COMPACT_ATOMS: atom_id res chain seq x y z
N MET A 1 8.70 -31.64 29.53
CA MET A 1 9.38 -30.42 29.08
C MET A 1 10.56 -30.81 28.21
N MET A 2 10.55 -30.39 26.95
CA MET A 2 11.58 -30.66 25.94
C MET A 2 12.02 -29.34 25.30
N PRO A 3 13.28 -29.21 24.84
CA PRO A 3 13.74 -27.99 24.17
C PRO A 3 13.05 -27.83 22.82
N TRP A 4 12.74 -26.59 22.46
CA TRP A 4 12.14 -26.25 21.17
C TRP A 4 13.18 -26.28 20.04
N GLN A 5 12.80 -26.82 18.88
CA GLN A 5 13.70 -26.95 17.72
C GLN A 5 14.27 -25.61 17.25
N GLY A 6 13.50 -24.51 17.36
CA GLY A 6 13.94 -23.18 16.93
C GLY A 6 14.72 -22.39 17.98
N ASN A 7 14.70 -22.81 19.26
CA ASN A 7 15.42 -22.14 20.35
C ASN A 7 15.56 -23.07 21.56
N SER A 8 16.78 -23.51 21.86
CA SER A 8 17.08 -24.42 22.97
C SER A 8 16.80 -23.86 24.37
N ASP A 9 16.75 -22.53 24.50
CA ASP A 9 16.45 -21.86 25.77
C ASP A 9 14.95 -21.86 26.07
N THR A 10 14.12 -22.17 25.06
CA THR A 10 12.67 -22.30 25.20
C THR A 10 12.30 -23.76 25.42
N LEU A 11 11.72 -24.07 26.58
CA LEU A 11 11.19 -25.39 26.92
C LEU A 11 9.69 -25.45 26.63
N ILE A 12 9.24 -26.52 25.99
CA ILE A 12 7.83 -26.78 25.67
C ILE A 12 7.35 -28.07 26.34
N ASP A 13 6.06 -28.15 26.69
CA ASP A 13 5.46 -29.38 27.25
C ASP A 13 4.83 -30.24 26.15
N ARG A 14 4.50 -31.49 26.48
CA ARG A 14 3.89 -32.47 25.58
C ARG A 14 2.48 -32.07 25.08
N PHE A 15 1.81 -31.16 25.77
CA PHE A 15 0.51 -30.63 25.35
C PHE A 15 0.64 -29.40 24.45
N ASP A 16 1.84 -28.85 24.29
CA ASP A 16 2.10 -27.79 23.33
C ASP A 16 2.04 -28.40 21.92
N GLY A 17 1.23 -27.84 21.03
CA GLY A 17 1.05 -28.36 19.66
C GLY A 17 2.37 -28.48 18.90
N ARG A 18 3.35 -27.65 19.26
CA ARG A 18 4.72 -27.66 18.77
C ARG A 18 5.49 -28.95 19.07
N ALA A 19 5.19 -29.65 20.17
CA ALA A 19 5.84 -30.90 20.54
C ALA A 19 5.53 -32.06 19.57
N HIS A 20 4.48 -31.91 18.76
CA HIS A 20 4.07 -32.89 17.75
C HIS A 20 4.65 -32.59 16.35
N LEU A 21 5.45 -31.53 16.21
CA LEU A 21 6.15 -31.22 14.96
C LEU A 21 7.47 -31.99 14.92
N ASP A 22 7.59 -32.96 14.02
CA ASP A 22 8.80 -33.76 13.87
C ASP A 22 9.99 -32.93 13.36
N TYR A 23 9.74 -31.97 12.46
CA TYR A 23 10.75 -31.10 11.87
C TYR A 23 10.16 -29.76 11.49
N ILE A 24 10.87 -28.69 11.84
CA ILE A 24 10.54 -27.33 11.45
C ILE A 24 11.61 -26.85 10.47
N PRO A 25 11.23 -26.56 9.22
CA PRO A 25 12.19 -26.04 8.27
C PRO A 25 12.77 -24.72 8.79
N PRO A 26 14.10 -24.52 8.69
CA PRO A 26 14.69 -23.24 9.03
C PRO A 26 14.05 -22.17 8.14
N VAL A 27 13.70 -21.03 8.75
CA VAL A 27 13.25 -19.86 7.99
C VAL A 27 14.43 -19.45 7.12
N LYS A 28 14.33 -19.69 5.81
CA LYS A 28 15.28 -19.13 4.87
C LYS A 28 15.14 -17.63 5.00
N LYS A 29 16.22 -16.94 5.38
CA LYS A 29 16.30 -15.52 5.08
C LYS A 29 16.05 -15.42 3.59
N GLU A 30 15.01 -14.68 3.20
CA GLU A 30 14.90 -14.24 1.83
C GLU A 30 16.23 -13.52 1.56
N GLU A 31 17.04 -14.09 0.67
CA GLU A 31 18.18 -13.36 0.14
C GLU A 31 17.61 -12.07 -0.43
N GLU A 32 18.29 -10.94 -0.21
CA GLU A 32 17.93 -9.69 -0.87
C GLU A 32 17.92 -9.96 -2.37
N THR A 33 16.73 -10.18 -2.93
CA THR A 33 16.59 -10.35 -4.36
C THR A 33 16.96 -9.01 -4.97
N GLU A 34 17.91 -9.03 -5.89
CA GLU A 34 18.27 -7.87 -6.68
C GLU A 34 17.00 -7.36 -7.36
N LEU A 35 16.47 -6.25 -6.84
CA LEU A 35 15.28 -5.62 -7.39
C LEU A 35 15.55 -5.19 -8.83
N SER A 36 14.60 -5.42 -9.72
CA SER A 36 14.60 -4.79 -11.03
C SER A 36 14.59 -3.27 -10.89
N GLN A 37 15.07 -2.57 -11.93
CA GLN A 37 14.96 -1.11 -11.99
C GLN A 37 13.50 -0.65 -11.87
N GLU A 38 12.57 -1.38 -12.46
CA GLU A 38 11.14 -1.09 -12.39
C GLU A 38 10.61 -1.22 -10.96
N GLU A 39 11.02 -2.28 -10.24
CA GLU A 39 10.61 -2.50 -8.85
C GLU A 39 11.20 -1.43 -7.92
N ARG A 40 12.45 -1.02 -8.16
CA ARG A 40 13.06 0.11 -7.43
C ARG A 40 12.26 1.40 -7.65
N GLN A 41 11.85 1.68 -8.89
CA GLN A 41 11.04 2.86 -9.19
C GLN A 41 9.66 2.80 -8.51
N LEU A 42 9.00 1.64 -8.56
CA LEU A 42 7.72 1.41 -7.90
C LEU A 42 7.82 1.63 -6.39
N ASN A 43 8.87 1.08 -5.76
CA ASN A 43 9.11 1.24 -4.33
C ASN A 43 9.38 2.69 -3.95
N TYR A 44 10.10 3.44 -4.79
CA TYR A 44 10.31 4.87 -4.59
C TYR A 44 8.99 5.64 -4.60
N GLU A 45 8.11 5.41 -5.58
CA GLU A 45 6.82 6.09 -5.66
C GLU A 45 5.91 5.72 -4.46
N ARG A 46 5.88 4.45 -4.06
CA ARG A 46 5.18 3.98 -2.86
C ARG A 46 5.68 4.68 -1.60
N TYR A 47 7.00 4.70 -1.41
CA TYR A 47 7.62 5.35 -0.26
C TYR A 47 7.36 6.86 -0.25
N ARG A 48 7.42 7.52 -1.42
CA ARG A 48 7.13 8.95 -1.55
C ARG A 48 5.72 9.29 -1.03
N ILE A 49 4.72 8.48 -1.40
CA ILE A 49 3.34 8.66 -0.95
C ILE A 49 3.24 8.50 0.57
N ILE A 50 3.86 7.46 1.12
CA ILE A 50 3.87 7.21 2.58
C ILE A 50 4.49 8.39 3.32
N ALA A 51 5.64 8.89 2.85
CA ALA A 51 6.32 10.03 3.44
C ALA A 51 5.46 11.30 3.40
N GLN A 52 4.81 11.57 2.26
CA GLN A 52 3.89 12.70 2.11
C GLN A 52 2.68 12.59 3.05
N ASN A 53 2.04 11.41 3.11
CA ASN A 53 0.90 11.17 4.00
C ASN A 53 1.29 11.33 5.47
N SER A 54 2.46 10.82 5.86
CA SER A 54 2.99 10.99 7.21
C SER A 54 3.23 12.46 7.55
N PHE A 55 3.80 13.24 6.62
CA PHE A 55 4.03 14.68 6.82
C PHE A 55 2.72 15.47 6.95
N LEU A 56 1.72 15.12 6.15
CA LEU A 56 0.40 15.76 6.15
C LEU A 56 -0.52 15.26 7.27
N GLY A 57 -0.10 14.25 8.05
CA GLY A 57 -0.93 13.64 9.09
C GLY A 57 -2.17 12.93 8.55
N ILE A 58 -2.12 12.46 7.30
CA ILE A 58 -3.21 11.71 6.67
C ILE A 58 -3.17 10.29 7.26
N ASN A 59 -4.26 9.89 7.91
CA ASN A 59 -4.43 8.52 8.39
C ASN A 59 -4.57 7.55 7.21
N GLU A 60 -3.95 6.38 7.32
CA GLU A 60 -3.97 5.31 6.32
C GLU A 60 -5.40 4.95 5.91
N GLU A 61 -6.32 4.79 6.86
CA GLU A 61 -7.72 4.46 6.58
C GLU A 61 -8.39 5.47 5.64
N LYS A 62 -8.10 6.77 5.82
CA LYS A 62 -8.64 7.84 4.98
C LYS A 62 -8.04 7.77 3.57
N PHE A 63 -6.74 7.52 3.48
CA PHE A 63 -6.03 7.43 2.20
C PHE A 63 -6.49 6.21 1.39
N LEU A 64 -6.65 5.05 2.03
CA LEU A 64 -7.14 3.84 1.37
C LEU A 64 -8.58 4.01 0.87
N LYS A 65 -9.45 4.66 1.64
CA LYS A 65 -10.82 4.97 1.20
C LYS A 65 -10.83 5.89 -0.02
N GLN A 66 -9.95 6.90 -0.05
CA GLN A 66 -9.80 7.78 -1.21
C GLN A 66 -9.31 7.00 -2.43
N LEU A 67 -8.29 6.15 -2.26
CA LEU A 67 -7.74 5.31 -3.31
C LEU A 67 -8.81 4.37 -3.92
N GLN A 68 -9.64 3.75 -3.08
CA GLN A 68 -10.76 2.92 -3.54
C GLN A 68 -11.74 3.72 -4.42
N ILE A 69 -12.08 4.95 -4.03
CA ILE A 69 -12.98 5.81 -4.81
C ILE A 69 -12.32 6.17 -6.15
N GLU A 70 -11.03 6.51 -6.16
CA GLU A 70 -10.28 6.86 -7.37
C GLU A 70 -10.15 5.68 -8.34
N GLU A 71 -10.02 4.44 -7.85
CA GLU A 71 -10.01 3.25 -8.70
C GLU A 71 -11.36 2.99 -9.36
N GLN A 72 -12.47 3.25 -8.64
CA GLN A 72 -13.82 3.01 -9.15
C GLN A 72 -14.31 4.12 -10.11
N PHE A 73 -13.92 5.37 -9.85
CA PHE A 73 -14.48 6.55 -10.52
C PHE A 73 -13.44 7.39 -11.27
N GLY A 74 -12.17 6.99 -11.24
CA GLY A 74 -11.06 7.77 -11.79
C GLY A 74 -10.48 8.78 -10.81
N TYR A 75 -9.26 9.23 -11.09
CA TYR A 75 -8.57 10.21 -10.27
C TYR A 75 -9.28 11.55 -10.28
N THR A 76 -9.50 12.13 -9.10
CA THR A 76 -10.11 13.45 -8.96
C THR A 76 -9.16 14.37 -8.18
N GLU A 77 -8.75 15.50 -8.78
CA GLU A 77 -7.75 16.43 -8.24
C GLU A 77 -8.23 17.23 -6.98
N PHE A 78 -9.02 16.64 -6.09
CA PHE A 78 -9.67 17.38 -5.01
C PHE A 78 -8.71 17.84 -3.89
N HIS A 79 -7.48 17.32 -3.81
CA HIS A 79 -6.62 17.53 -2.63
C HIS A 79 -5.32 18.33 -2.84
N GLN A 80 -4.98 18.78 -4.05
CA GLN A 80 -3.84 19.70 -4.24
C GLN A 80 -4.21 21.20 -4.18
N LYS A 81 -5.50 21.55 -4.14
CA LYS A 81 -5.91 22.96 -4.03
C LYS A 81 -5.87 23.45 -2.58
N GLY A 82 -4.66 23.64 -2.06
CA GLY A 82 -4.42 24.70 -1.09
C GLY A 82 -4.89 26.02 -1.72
N LYS A 83 -5.97 26.59 -1.19
CA LYS A 83 -6.49 27.95 -1.41
C LYS A 83 -6.07 28.61 -2.74
N LYS A 84 -6.72 28.25 -3.86
CA LYS A 84 -6.90 29.22 -4.96
C LYS A 84 -8.30 29.80 -4.79
N GLU A 85 -8.34 31.07 -4.41
CA GLU A 85 -9.54 31.89 -4.38
C GLU A 85 -10.37 31.72 -5.65
N GLN A 86 -11.68 31.75 -5.46
CA GLN A 86 -12.67 31.68 -6.53
C GLN A 86 -12.35 32.71 -7.62
N LYS A 87 -12.27 32.25 -8.87
CA LYS A 87 -12.70 33.06 -10.01
C LYS A 87 -13.79 32.29 -10.73
N SER A 88 -15.01 32.73 -10.51
CA SER A 88 -16.15 32.51 -11.39
C SER A 88 -15.81 33.05 -12.78
N GLY A 89 -15.82 32.19 -13.79
CA GLY A 89 -15.61 32.58 -15.18
C GLY A 89 -15.56 31.33 -16.05
N GLY A 90 -16.73 30.92 -16.53
CA GLY A 90 -16.91 29.68 -17.27
C GLY A 90 -16.27 29.70 -18.66
N ALA A 91 -16.11 28.50 -19.20
CA ALA A 91 -16.22 28.22 -20.62
C ALA A 91 -16.74 26.78 -20.74
N ALA A 92 -18.05 26.61 -20.96
CA ALA A 92 -18.58 25.33 -21.38
C ALA A 92 -18.14 25.13 -22.83
N ILE A 93 -17.36 24.08 -23.10
CA ILE A 93 -17.05 23.67 -24.48
C ILE A 93 -18.26 22.88 -24.97
N GLY A 94 -19.13 23.54 -25.73
CA GLY A 94 -20.23 22.88 -26.42
C GLY A 94 -19.70 22.14 -27.64
N PHE A 95 -19.88 20.82 -27.67
CA PHE A 95 -19.72 20.03 -28.90
C PHE A 95 -21.11 19.82 -29.50
N ASN A 96 -21.31 20.26 -30.74
CA ASN A 96 -22.42 19.82 -31.58
C ASN A 96 -21.89 18.73 -32.51
N TYR A 97 -22.53 17.56 -32.46
CA TYR A 97 -22.39 16.57 -33.51
C TYR A 97 -23.51 16.85 -34.51
N ASP A 98 -23.15 17.32 -35.71
CA ASP A 98 -24.06 17.19 -36.84
C ASP A 98 -24.18 15.68 -37.13
N GLU A 99 -25.30 15.08 -36.75
CA GLU A 99 -25.71 13.77 -37.27
C GLU A 99 -26.14 13.97 -38.73
N GLY A 100 -25.15 13.96 -39.62
CA GLY A 100 -25.38 13.85 -41.05
C GLY A 100 -25.62 12.39 -41.43
N THR A 101 -26.87 11.94 -41.41
CA THR A 101 -27.44 10.91 -42.30
C THR A 101 -28.94 11.03 -42.38
#